data_AF-A0A532EF44-F1
#
_entry.id   AF-A0A532EF44-F1
#
_cell.length_a   1.000
_cell.length_b   1.000
_cell.length_c   1.000
_cell.angle_alpha   90.00
_cell.angle_beta   90.00
_cell.angle_gamma   90.00
#
_symmetry.space_group_name_H-M   'P 1'
#
loop_
_entity.id
_entity.type
_entity.pdbx_description
1 polymer ?
#
loop_
_entity_poly.entity_id
_entity_poly.type
_entity_poly.pdbx_seq_one_letter_code
_entity_poly.pdbx_strand_id
1 'polypeptide(L)'
;MSVDRSLVRLILVIAWLNGVHTLDHMIRGDFHWPLDGQSVGFVLVVAATYLVIGMGIRLSNRGVVGPLFWAIIGGGGLAFGWLSHFSPFTDQPLHVIYGSYHNATGGALAVLCLMLLMGVVLTATLYSFYLWHRQRHITVSRPVSR
;
A
#
# COMPACT_ATOMS: atom_id res chain seq x y z
N MET A 1 -17.48 -8.24 -14.77
CA MET A 1 -16.30 -9.12 -14.63
C MET A 1 -15.99 -9.22 -13.15
N SER A 2 -15.87 -10.42 -12.59
CA SER A 2 -15.46 -10.57 -11.19
C SER A 2 -14.02 -10.08 -11.02
N VAL A 3 -13.72 -9.38 -9.94
CA VAL A 3 -12.36 -8.92 -9.65
C VAL A 3 -11.43 -10.13 -9.47
N ASP A 4 -10.16 -9.99 -9.86
CA ASP A 4 -9.17 -11.06 -9.72
C ASP A 4 -8.92 -11.39 -8.24
N ARG A 5 -9.09 -12.67 -7.87
CA ARG A 5 -8.98 -13.10 -6.46
C ARG A 5 -7.57 -12.96 -5.91
N SER A 6 -6.55 -13.17 -6.74
CA SER A 6 -5.15 -13.03 -6.32
C SER A 6 -4.82 -11.56 -6.06
N LEU A 7 -5.31 -10.65 -6.90
CA LEU A 7 -5.17 -9.20 -6.68
C LEU A 7 -5.83 -8.77 -5.35
N VAL A 8 -7.06 -9.24 -5.09
CA VAL A 8 -7.74 -8.94 -3.81
C VAL A 8 -6.96 -9.46 -2.62
N ARG A 9 -6.42 -10.69 -2.69
CA ARG A 9 -5.58 -11.24 -1.63
C ARG A 9 -4.36 -10.36 -1.36
N LEU A 10 -3.67 -9.92 -2.41
CA LEU A 10 -2.54 -9.00 -2.26
C LEU A 10 -2.96 -7.68 -1.60
N ILE A 11 -4.09 -7.09 -2.01
CA ILE A 11 -4.63 -5.86 -1.40
C ILE A 11 -4.97 -6.07 0.09
N LEU A 12 -5.54 -7.21 0.46
CA LEU A 12 -5.85 -7.54 1.85
C LEU A 12 -4.57 -7.74 2.68
N VAL A 13 -3.54 -8.37 2.12
CA VAL A 13 -2.22 -8.49 2.77
C VAL A 13 -1.59 -7.11 2.96
N ILE A 14 -1.68 -6.21 1.96
CA ILE A 14 -1.25 -4.81 2.10
C ILE A 14 -2.00 -4.12 3.23
N ALA A 15 -3.32 -4.25 3.29
CA ALA A 15 -4.13 -3.64 4.34
C ALA A 15 -3.74 -4.13 5.74
N TRP A 16 -3.41 -5.42 5.87
CA TRP A 16 -2.94 -6.01 7.13
C TRP A 16 -1.52 -5.52 7.50
N LEU A 17 -0.56 -5.61 6.58
CA LEU A 17 0.82 -5.14 6.79
C LEU A 17 0.86 -3.64 7.07
N ASN A 18 0.03 -2.84 6.39
CA ASN A 18 -0.11 -1.41 6.67
C ASN A 18 -0.63 -1.15 8.09
N GLY A 19 -1.52 -2.02 8.59
CA GLY A 19 -2.01 -1.95 9.97
C GLY A 19 -0.90 -2.23 10.98
N VAL A 20 -0.11 -3.27 10.74
CA VAL A 20 1.07 -3.59 11.57
C VAL A 20 2.10 -2.46 11.51
N HIS A 21 2.36 -1.89 10.33
CA HIS A 21 3.25 -0.74 10.14
C HIS A 21 2.73 0.53 10.85
N THR A 22 1.42 0.76 10.83
CA THR A 22 0.77 1.84 11.58
C THR A 22 0.95 1.65 13.09
N LEU A 23 0.82 0.41 13.59
CA LEU A 23 1.08 0.10 15.00
C LEU A 23 2.55 0.30 15.37
N ASP A 24 3.49 -0.05 14.48
CA ASP A 24 4.91 0.25 14.66
C ASP A 24 5.15 1.76 14.86
N HIS A 25 4.58 2.62 14.02
CA HIS A 25 4.63 4.07 14.20
C HIS A 25 4.08 4.52 15.57
N MET A 26 2.98 3.93 16.03
CA MET A 26 2.42 4.25 17.36
C MET A 26 3.36 3.82 18.50
N ILE A 27 3.99 2.65 18.41
CA ILE A 27 4.93 2.13 19.41
C ILE A 27 6.18 3.00 19.47
N ARG A 28 6.67 3.48 18.32
CA ARG A 28 7.82 4.38 18.21
C ARG A 28 7.52 5.82 18.65
N GLY A 29 6.27 6.12 18.99
CA GLY A 29 5.87 7.43 19.49
C GLY A 29 5.65 8.47 18.40
N ASP A 30 5.52 8.07 17.13
CA ASP A 30 5.26 9.00 16.01
C ASP A 30 3.85 9.64 16.08
N PHE A 31 3.01 9.10 16.95
CA PHE A 31 1.72 9.66 17.33
C PHE A 31 1.82 10.31 18.70
N HIS A 32 1.58 11.62 18.78
CA HIS A 32 1.60 12.38 20.02
C HIS A 32 0.20 12.66 20.54
N TRP A 33 0.05 12.64 21.87
CA TRP A 33 -1.13 13.17 22.55
C TRP A 33 -0.71 14.28 23.50
N PRO A 34 -1.29 15.50 23.41
CA PRO A 34 -2.38 15.92 22.51
C PRO A 34 -1.98 15.96 21.03
N LEU A 35 -2.98 15.88 20.14
CA LEU A 35 -2.76 15.88 18.69
C LEU A 35 -2.08 17.19 18.23
N ASP A 36 -0.93 17.06 17.60
CA ASP A 36 -0.23 18.12 16.88
C ASP A 36 -0.42 17.97 15.35
N GLY A 37 0.16 18.89 14.57
CA GLY A 37 0.05 18.86 13.11
C GLY A 37 0.59 17.56 12.48
N GLN A 38 1.65 16.99 13.06
CA GLN A 38 2.23 15.72 12.60
C GLN A 38 1.27 14.55 12.84
N SER A 39 0.68 14.48 14.03
CA SER A 39 -0.29 13.45 14.41
C SER A 39 -1.56 13.53 13.56
N VAL A 40 -2.04 14.73 13.25
CA VAL A 40 -3.18 14.93 12.32
C VAL A 40 -2.83 14.42 10.91
N GLY A 41 -1.64 14.78 10.39
CA GLY A 41 -1.18 14.30 9.09
C GLY A 41 -1.12 12.77 9.02
N PHE A 42 -0.55 12.14 10.04
CA PHE A 42 -0.49 10.68 10.17
C PHE A 42 -1.89 10.04 10.15
N VAL A 43 -2.83 10.53 10.97
CA VAL A 43 -4.20 10.01 11.02
C VAL A 43 -4.91 10.15 9.67
N LEU A 44 -4.72 11.26 8.96
CA LEU A 44 -5.31 11.47 7.64
C LEU A 44 -4.78 10.48 6.61
N VAL A 45 -3.47 10.21 6.61
CA VAL A 45 -2.85 9.22 5.69
C VAL A 45 -3.38 7.82 5.96
N VAL A 46 -3.46 7.40 7.22
CA VAL A 46 -4.01 6.10 7.63
C VAL A 46 -5.47 5.98 7.19
N ALA A 47 -6.29 6.99 7.50
CA ALA A 47 -7.71 7.00 7.14
C ALA A 47 -7.92 6.96 5.62
N ALA A 48 -7.18 7.78 4.87
CA ALA A 48 -7.24 7.81 3.41
C ALA A 48 -6.86 6.45 2.79
N THR A 49 -5.83 5.80 3.32
CA THR A 49 -5.36 4.49 2.84
C THR A 49 -6.45 3.43 2.98
N TYR A 50 -7.05 3.29 4.17
CA TYR A 50 -8.13 2.33 4.38
C TYR A 50 -9.41 2.67 3.62
N LEU A 51 -9.72 3.96 3.45
CA LEU A 51 -10.85 4.40 2.64
C LEU A 51 -10.66 4.03 1.16
N VAL A 52 -9.47 4.29 0.59
CA VAL A 52 -9.14 3.95 -0.80
C VAL A 52 -9.19 2.44 -1.00
N ILE A 53 -8.64 1.64 -0.08
CA ILE A 53 -8.69 0.19 -0.16
C ILE A 53 -10.14 -0.32 -0.09
N GLY A 54 -10.91 0.10 0.92
CA GLY A 54 -12.27 -0.36 1.12
C GLY A 54 -13.20 0.02 -0.02
N MET A 55 -13.15 1.29 -0.45
CA MET A 55 -13.93 1.78 -1.58
C MET A 55 -13.48 1.16 -2.89
N GLY A 56 -12.17 1.05 -3.11
CA GLY A 56 -11.59 0.42 -4.29
C GLY A 56 -12.06 -1.02 -4.47
N ILE A 57 -12.06 -1.83 -3.39
CA ILE A 57 -12.58 -3.21 -3.43
C ILE A 57 -14.07 -3.22 -3.76
N ARG A 58 -14.87 -2.37 -3.07
CA ARG A 58 -16.32 -2.26 -3.33
C ARG A 58 -16.62 -1.90 -4.78
N LEU A 59 -15.94 -0.90 -5.33
CA LEU A 59 -16.12 -0.45 -6.71
C LEU A 59 -15.61 -1.48 -7.71
N SER A 60 -14.53 -2.20 -7.39
CA SER A 60 -14.02 -3.29 -8.24
C SER A 60 -15.01 -4.45 -8.33
N ASN A 61 -15.63 -4.82 -7.21
CA ASN A 61 -16.66 -5.86 -7.16
C ASN A 61 -17.92 -5.48 -7.97
N ARG A 62 -18.21 -4.17 -8.08
CA ARG A 62 -19.28 -3.64 -8.92
C ARG A 62 -18.88 -3.47 -10.38
N GLY A 63 -17.62 -3.75 -10.74
CA GLY A 63 -17.09 -3.56 -12.09
C GLY A 63 -16.88 -2.11 -12.50
N VAL A 64 -16.91 -1.17 -11.55
CA VAL A 64 -16.74 0.28 -11.80
C VAL A 64 -15.27 0.63 -12.01
N VAL A 65 -14.37 0.02 -11.25
CA VAL A 65 -12.93 0.18 -11.39
C VAL A 65 -12.27 -1.17 -11.65
N GLY A 66 -11.11 -1.15 -12.32
CA GLY A 66 -10.40 -2.35 -12.76
C GLY A 66 -8.91 -2.33 -12.41
N PRO A 67 -8.09 -3.20 -13.03
CA PRO A 67 -6.67 -3.31 -12.69
C PRO A 67 -5.86 -2.01 -12.87
N LEU A 68 -6.22 -1.16 -13.84
CA LEU A 68 -5.53 0.14 -14.01
C LEU A 68 -5.68 1.05 -12.79
N PHE A 69 -6.86 1.06 -12.15
CA PHE A 69 -7.08 1.82 -10.92
C PHE A 69 -6.11 1.36 -9.84
N TRP A 70 -5.99 0.04 -9.63
CA TRP A 70 -5.08 -0.52 -8.65
C TRP A 70 -3.60 -0.30 -8.99
N ALA A 71 -3.26 -0.28 -10.28
CA ALA A 71 -1.90 0.06 -10.72
C ALA A 71 -1.54 1.52 -10.39
N ILE A 72 -2.46 2.46 -10.60
CA ILE A 72 -2.26 3.89 -10.27
C ILE A 72 -2.17 4.08 -8.77
N ILE A 73 -3.13 3.54 -8.01
CA ILE A 73 -3.15 3.65 -6.54
C ILE A 73 -1.91 2.98 -5.94
N GLY A 74 -1.55 1.78 -6.40
CA GLY A 74 -0.37 1.07 -5.95
C GLY A 74 0.93 1.80 -6.29
N GLY A 75 1.03 2.37 -7.50
CA GLY A 75 2.16 3.23 -7.88
C GLY A 75 2.28 4.48 -7.01
N GLY A 76 1.16 5.14 -6.69
CA GLY A 76 1.11 6.25 -5.75
C GLY A 76 1.55 5.83 -4.34
N GLY A 77 1.07 4.68 -3.86
CA GLY A 77 1.47 4.11 -2.57
C GLY A 77 2.96 3.76 -2.50
N LEU A 78 3.54 3.23 -3.59
CA LEU A 78 4.99 2.98 -3.69
C LEU A 78 5.79 4.27 -3.65
N ALA A 79 5.39 5.27 -4.42
CA ALA A 79 6.06 6.57 -4.44
C ALA A 79 6.01 7.22 -3.05
N PHE A 80 4.85 7.17 -2.40
CA PHE A 80 4.67 7.68 -1.05
C PHE A 80 5.56 6.92 -0.04
N GLY A 81 5.45 5.58 0.03
CA GLY A 81 6.27 4.78 0.95
C GLY A 81 7.78 4.91 0.70
N TRP A 82 8.19 5.06 -0.56
CA TRP A 82 9.58 5.37 -0.91
C TRP A 82 10.01 6.73 -0.36
N LEU A 83 9.24 7.79 -0.63
CA LEU A 83 9.52 9.13 -0.11
C LEU A 83 9.58 9.13 1.42
N SER A 84 8.69 8.39 2.08
CA SER A 84 8.59 8.31 3.54
C SER A 84 9.72 7.53 4.20
N HIS A 85 10.41 6.59 3.54
CA HIS A 85 11.36 5.70 4.26
C HIS A 85 12.66 5.34 3.54
N PHE A 86 12.72 5.51 2.22
CA PHE A 86 13.86 5.07 1.40
C PHE A 86 14.54 6.23 0.67
N SER A 87 13.86 7.36 0.54
CA SER A 87 14.39 8.54 -0.12
C SER A 87 15.43 9.27 0.75
N PRO A 88 16.35 10.05 0.14
CA PRO A 88 17.27 10.88 0.91
C PRO A 88 16.58 12.06 1.64
N PHE A 89 15.28 12.25 1.44
CA PHE A 89 14.48 13.33 2.03
C PHE A 89 13.68 12.88 3.25
N THR A 90 13.80 11.63 3.69
CA THR A 90 13.08 11.13 4.86
C THR A 90 13.85 11.36 6.16
N ASP A 91 13.13 11.79 7.19
CA ASP A 91 13.60 11.82 8.58
C ASP A 91 13.51 10.44 9.26
N GLN A 92 12.87 9.46 8.61
CA GLN A 92 12.71 8.09 9.10
C GLN A 92 13.29 7.03 8.12
N PRO A 93 14.59 7.09 7.80
CA PRO A 93 15.25 6.05 7.02
C PRO A 93 15.35 4.73 7.82
N LEU A 94 15.59 3.62 7.12
CA LEU A 94 15.60 2.27 7.72
C LEU A 94 16.50 2.13 8.97
N HIS A 95 17.66 2.79 8.99
CA HIS A 95 18.59 2.72 10.13
C HIS A 95 18.06 3.47 11.36
N VAL A 96 17.29 4.56 11.16
CA VAL A 96 16.61 5.29 12.24
C VAL A 96 15.46 4.44 12.78
N ILE A 97 14.67 3.82 11.90
CA ILE A 97 13.60 2.88 12.30
C ILE A 97 14.19 1.75 13.15
N TYR A 98 15.28 1.13 12.69
CA TYR A 98 15.94 0.07 13.45
C TYR A 98 16.43 0.55 14.83
N GLY A 99 17.04 1.73 14.90
CA GLY A 99 17.60 2.30 16.13
C GLY A 99 16.57 2.84 17.13
N SER A 100 15.30 2.98 16.73
CA SER A 100 14.23 3.50 17.60
C SER A 100 13.78 2.51 18.68
N TYR A 101 14.18 1.24 18.59
CA TYR A 101 13.85 0.20 19.55
C TYR A 101 14.99 -0.06 20.53
N HIS A 102 14.66 -0.28 21.80
CA HIS A 102 15.63 -0.64 22.84
C HIS A 102 16.32 -2.00 22.61
N ASN A 103 15.75 -2.85 21.77
CA ASN A 103 16.31 -4.16 21.45
C ASN A 103 16.37 -4.39 19.94
N ALA A 104 17.36 -5.18 19.52
CA ALA A 104 17.60 -5.50 18.11
C ALA A 104 16.42 -6.20 17.44
N THR A 105 15.66 -7.01 18.18
CA THR A 105 14.52 -7.76 17.66
C THR A 105 13.39 -6.83 17.22
N GLY A 106 13.04 -5.82 18.02
CA GLY A 106 12.01 -4.83 17.69
C GLY A 106 12.37 -4.03 16.45
N GLY A 107 13.61 -3.51 16.39
CA GLY A 107 14.11 -2.78 15.23
C GLY A 107 14.11 -3.64 13.95
N ALA A 108 14.56 -4.90 14.05
CA ALA A 108 14.55 -5.82 12.92
C ALA A 108 13.13 -6.14 12.44
N LEU A 109 12.17 -6.36 13.35
CA LEU A 109 10.78 -6.65 13.01
C LEU A 109 10.10 -5.45 12.33
N ALA A 110 10.35 -4.23 12.81
CA ALA A 110 9.83 -3.01 12.20
C ALA A 110 10.33 -2.82 10.76
N VAL A 111 11.65 -2.92 10.56
CA VAL A 111 12.24 -2.85 9.21
C VAL A 111 11.73 -3.97 8.31
N LEU A 112 11.65 -5.21 8.81
CA LEU A 112 11.12 -6.33 8.05
C LEU A 112 9.65 -6.11 7.65
N CYS A 113 8.82 -5.61 8.55
CA CYS A 113 7.43 -5.28 8.27
C CYS A 113 7.31 -4.27 7.14
N LEU A 114 8.07 -3.18 7.19
CA LEU A 114 8.11 -2.16 6.13
C LEU A 114 8.59 -2.75 4.80
N MET A 115 9.66 -3.55 4.81
CA MET A 115 10.20 -4.19 3.60
C MET A 115 9.18 -5.13 2.96
N LEU A 116 8.49 -5.93 3.77
CA LEU A 116 7.41 -6.81 3.30
C LEU A 116 6.24 -6.00 2.75
N LEU A 117 5.81 -4.94 3.45
CA LEU A 117 4.76 -4.04 2.97
C LEU A 117 5.09 -3.50 1.58
N MET A 118 6.27 -2.89 1.42
CA MET A 118 6.71 -2.34 0.14
C MET A 118 6.83 -3.40 -0.96
N GLY A 119 7.35 -4.59 -0.62
CA GLY A 119 7.44 -5.71 -1.55
C GLY A 119 6.08 -6.20 -2.05
N VAL A 120 5.09 -6.29 -1.15
CA VAL A 120 3.72 -6.68 -1.54
C VAL A 120 3.03 -5.59 -2.35
N VAL A 121 3.20 -4.30 -2.00
CA VAL A 121 2.65 -3.18 -2.80
C VAL A 121 3.26 -3.19 -4.21
N LEU A 122 4.57 -3.41 -4.33
CA LEU A 122 5.26 -3.51 -5.62
C LEU A 122 4.68 -4.67 -6.44
N THR A 123 4.57 -5.84 -5.83
CA THR A 123 4.02 -7.03 -6.47
C THR A 123 2.57 -6.81 -6.93
N ALA A 124 1.72 -6.22 -6.09
CA ALA A 124 0.34 -5.92 -6.42
C ALA A 124 0.22 -4.90 -7.57
N THR A 125 1.12 -3.91 -7.61
CA THR A 125 1.16 -2.88 -8.64
C THR A 125 1.56 -3.48 -9.98
N LEU A 126 2.65 -4.25 -10.02
CA LEU A 126 3.11 -4.95 -11.22
C LEU A 126 2.06 -5.96 -11.71
N TYR A 127 1.45 -6.71 -10.80
CA TYR A 127 0.38 -7.65 -11.14
C TYR A 127 -0.86 -6.94 -11.69
N SER A 128 -1.20 -5.76 -11.16
CA SER A 128 -2.30 -4.94 -11.66
C SER A 128 -2.02 -4.43 -13.09
N PHE A 129 -0.79 -3.99 -13.37
CA PHE A 129 -0.37 -3.63 -14.73
C PHE A 129 -0.45 -4.83 -15.69
N TYR A 130 0.02 -5.99 -15.25
CA TYR A 130 -0.08 -7.24 -16.02
C TYR A 130 -1.55 -7.56 -16.37
N LEU A 131 -2.45 -7.55 -15.38
CA LEU A 131 -3.88 -7.81 -15.60
C LEU A 131 -4.52 -6.79 -16.54
N TRP A 132 -4.17 -5.52 -16.40
CA TRP A 132 -4.66 -4.46 -17.30
C TRP A 132 -4.22 -4.70 -18.74
N HIS A 133 -2.95 -5.01 -18.97
CA HIS A 133 -2.43 -5.28 -20.30
C HIS A 133 -3.09 -6.53 -20.90
N ARG A 134 -3.23 -7.62 -20.12
CA ARG A 134 -3.92 -8.84 -20.56
C ARG A 134 -5.38 -8.58 -20.96
N GLN A 135 -6.12 -7.77 -20.21
CA GLN A 135 -7.50 -7.42 -20.54
C GLN A 135 -7.60 -6.61 -21.83
N ARG A 136 -6.65 -5.70 -22.10
CA ARG A 136 -6.60 -4.96 -23.37
C ARG A 136 -6.43 -5.88 -24.58
N HIS A 137 -5.56 -6.88 -24.50
CA HIS A 137 -5.34 -7.84 -25.59
C HIS A 137 -6.59 -8.67 -25.91
N ILE A 138 -7.39 -9.05 -24.91
CA ILE A 138 -8.65 -9.79 -25.12
C ILE A 138 -9.70 -8.92 -25.82
N THR A 139 -9.80 -7.63 -25.48
CA THR A 139 -10.75 -6.72 -26.13
C THR A 139 -10.40 -6.45 -27.59
N VAL A 140 -9.10 -6.33 -27.92
CA VAL A 140 -8.63 -6.07 -29.29
C VAL A 140 -8.78 -7.30 -30.19
N SER A 141 -8.69 -8.52 -29.64
CA SER A 141 -8.72 -9.77 -30.40
C SER A 141 -10.12 -10.34 -30.64
N ARG A 142 -11.19 -9.74 -30.09
CA ARG A 142 -12.57 -10.13 -30.43
C ARG A 142 -12.93 -9.62 -31.83
N PRO A 143 -13.22 -10.51 -32.80
CA PRO A 143 -13.72 -10.06 -34.10
C PRO A 143 -15.07 -9.37 -33.90
N VAL A 144 -15.26 -8.24 -34.55
CA VAL A 144 -16.56 -7.57 -34.65
C VAL A 144 -17.46 -8.48 -35.50
N SER A 145 -18.24 -9.35 -34.85
CA SER A 145 -19.38 -9.97 -35.51
C SER A 145 -20.38 -8.87 -35.80
N ARG A 146 -20.45 -8.46 -37.07
CA ARG A 146 -21.54 -7.64 -37.61
C ARG A 146 -22.84 -8.43 -37.63
#